data_AF-A0A177NBU0-F1
#
_entry.id   AF-A0A177NBU0-F1
#
_cell.length_a   1.000
_cell.length_b   1.000
_cell.length_c   1.000
_cell.angle_alpha   90.00
_cell.angle_beta   90.00
_cell.angle_gamma   90.00
#
_symmetry.space_group_name_H-M   'P 1'
#
loop_
_entity.id
_entity.type
_entity.pdbx_description
1 polymer ?
#
loop_
_entity_poly.entity_id
_entity_poly.type
_entity_poly.pdbx_seq_one_letter_code
_entity_poly.pdbx_strand_id
1 'polypeptide(L)'
;MREFTDKELYLGLEYAKSLDQNAGHTILTRFQNEQPVLAQTLFGVFPSLIAEQDQNVAHLFMDLVFDVICVFEKTSGTLPSQQTLGMAWLQEKAALVDAEMTAMMSGKPHSESVFETDEQKGLVQFLHDCIDEYLAEHPAPGDAVRMIKTLIFVTVQLFCSLHDAAGASKTLH
;
A
#
# COMPACT_ATOMS: atom_id res chain seq x y z
N MET A 1 6.09 12.82 3.89
CA MET A 1 4.72 13.36 3.68
C MET A 1 4.19 13.94 5.01
N ARG A 2 2.98 14.52 5.12
CA ARG A 2 2.36 14.76 6.46
C ARG A 2 1.37 13.66 6.81
N GLU A 3 1.28 13.32 8.10
CA GLU A 3 0.26 12.40 8.62
C GLU A 3 -1.16 12.87 8.25
N PHE A 4 -2.02 11.95 7.82
CA PHE A 4 -3.44 12.21 7.65
C PHE A 4 -4.13 12.37 9.00
N THR A 5 -5.02 13.35 9.08
CA THR A 5 -5.88 13.48 10.26
C THR A 5 -6.96 12.40 10.25
N ASP A 6 -7.52 12.06 11.42
CA ASP A 6 -8.63 11.10 11.52
C ASP A 6 -9.79 11.43 10.57
N LYS A 7 -10.08 12.73 10.40
CA LYS A 7 -11.11 13.20 9.47
C LYS A 7 -10.77 12.88 8.01
N GLU A 8 -9.51 13.02 7.62
CA GLU A 8 -9.06 12.72 6.26
C GLU A 8 -9.05 11.23 5.98
N LEU A 9 -8.64 10.42 6.95
CA LEU A 9 -8.75 8.96 6.87
C LEU A 9 -10.21 8.55 6.72
N TYR A 10 -11.09 9.05 7.59
CA TYR A 10 -12.52 8.78 7.53
C TYR A 10 -13.12 9.12 6.16
N LEU A 11 -12.87 10.33 5.65
CA LEU A 11 -13.39 10.77 4.36
C LEU A 11 -12.81 9.98 3.17
N GLY A 12 -11.54 9.59 3.24
CA GLY A 12 -10.91 8.75 2.21
C GLY A 12 -11.52 7.36 2.13
N LEU A 13 -11.78 6.76 3.30
CA LEU A 13 -12.39 5.43 3.42
C LEU A 13 -13.88 5.44 3.08
N GLU A 14 -14.61 6.45 3.54
CA GLU A 14 -16.02 6.65 3.17
C GLU A 14 -16.14 6.85 1.65
N TYR A 15 -15.21 7.61 1.05
CA TYR A 15 -15.13 7.75 -0.39
C TYR A 15 -14.94 6.39 -1.07
N ALA A 16 -13.95 5.59 -0.65
CA ALA A 16 -13.70 4.26 -1.20
C ALA A 16 -14.98 3.38 -1.18
N LYS A 17 -15.68 3.35 -0.04
CA LYS A 17 -16.92 2.59 0.15
C LYS A 17 -18.11 3.11 -0.65
N SER A 18 -18.11 4.37 -1.04
CA SER A 18 -19.18 5.00 -1.83
C SER A 18 -19.08 4.74 -3.33
N LEU A 19 -17.95 4.21 -3.81
CA LEU A 19 -17.70 4.01 -5.22
C LEU A 19 -18.55 2.85 -5.77
N ASP A 20 -19.17 3.09 -6.92
CA ASP A 20 -19.70 2.00 -7.72
C ASP A 20 -18.57 1.27 -8.47
N GLN A 21 -18.92 0.13 -9.08
CA GLN A 21 -17.98 -0.70 -9.82
C GLN A 21 -17.28 0.06 -10.97
N ASN A 22 -17.98 0.98 -11.64
CA ASN A 22 -17.44 1.70 -12.77
C ASN A 22 -16.44 2.78 -12.34
N ALA A 23 -16.75 3.49 -11.25
CA ALA A 23 -15.85 4.45 -10.64
C ALA A 23 -14.60 3.76 -10.08
N GLY A 24 -14.75 2.62 -9.39
CA GLY A 24 -13.62 1.84 -8.91
C GLY A 24 -12.74 1.31 -10.05
N HIS A 25 -13.34 0.78 -11.12
CA HIS A 25 -12.61 0.35 -12.32
C HIS A 25 -11.80 1.50 -12.93
N THR A 26 -12.40 2.69 -13.02
CA THR A 26 -11.72 3.88 -13.57
C THR A 26 -10.48 4.26 -12.76
N ILE A 27 -10.57 4.24 -11.43
CA ILE A 27 -9.44 4.52 -10.53
C ILE A 27 -8.33 3.48 -10.74
N LEU A 28 -8.68 2.19 -10.76
CA LEU A 28 -7.71 1.12 -10.96
C LEU A 28 -7.04 1.19 -12.33
N THR A 29 -7.78 1.45 -13.41
CA THR A 29 -7.22 1.60 -14.75
C THR A 29 -6.26 2.79 -14.81
N ARG A 30 -6.62 3.92 -14.20
CA ARG A 30 -5.71 5.07 -14.11
C ARG A 30 -4.44 4.70 -13.34
N PHE A 31 -4.57 4.06 -12.18
CA PHE A 31 -3.42 3.65 -11.38
C PHE A 31 -2.48 2.72 -12.16
N GLN A 32 -3.03 1.72 -12.86
CA GLN A 32 -2.24 0.80 -13.69
C GLN A 32 -1.50 1.51 -14.83
N ASN A 33 -2.11 2.52 -15.44
CA ASN A 33 -1.48 3.27 -16.53
C ASN A 33 -0.39 4.22 -16.03
N GLU A 34 -0.62 4.91 -14.91
CA GLU A 34 0.31 5.90 -14.36
C GLU A 34 1.44 5.26 -13.55
N GLN A 35 1.19 4.10 -12.94
CA GLN A 35 2.10 3.40 -12.03
C GLN A 35 2.20 1.90 -12.37
N PRO A 36 2.59 1.51 -13.60
CA PRO A 36 2.51 0.12 -14.05
C PRO A 36 3.38 -0.83 -13.22
N VAL A 37 4.57 -0.41 -12.79
CA VAL A 37 5.45 -1.27 -11.99
C VAL A 37 4.88 -1.47 -10.59
N LEU A 38 4.45 -0.38 -9.94
CA LEU A 38 3.85 -0.46 -8.61
C LEU A 38 2.52 -1.25 -8.65
N ALA A 39 1.70 -1.07 -9.68
CA ALA A 39 0.48 -1.84 -9.88
C ALA A 39 0.76 -3.34 -10.04
N GLN A 40 1.78 -3.72 -10.83
CA GLN A 40 2.19 -5.13 -10.96
C GLN A 40 2.70 -5.70 -9.63
N THR A 41 3.41 -4.90 -8.83
CA THR A 41 3.87 -5.30 -7.51
C THR A 41 2.68 -5.53 -6.56
N LEU A 42 1.76 -4.58 -6.47
CA LEU A 42 0.67 -4.59 -5.49
C LEU A 42 -0.50 -5.50 -5.85
N PHE A 43 -0.80 -5.68 -7.14
CA PHE A 43 -1.91 -6.54 -7.59
C PHE A 43 -1.47 -7.86 -8.21
N GLY A 44 -0.16 -8.05 -8.39
CA GLY A 44 0.41 -9.30 -8.91
C GLY A 44 1.30 -10.00 -7.90
N VAL A 45 2.43 -9.37 -7.56
CA VAL A 45 3.49 -10.01 -6.74
C VAL A 45 3.05 -10.20 -5.29
N PHE A 46 2.64 -9.12 -4.62
CA PHE A 46 2.29 -9.19 -3.18
C PHE A 46 1.12 -10.14 -2.90
N PRO A 47 0.00 -10.10 -3.64
CA PRO A 47 -1.09 -11.04 -3.43
C PRO A 47 -0.68 -12.48 -3.72
N SER A 48 0.20 -12.73 -4.71
CA SER A 48 0.67 -14.10 -4.98
C SER A 48 1.45 -14.69 -3.82
N LEU A 49 2.28 -13.89 -3.14
CA LEU A 49 3.02 -14.32 -1.95
C LEU A 49 2.07 -14.65 -0.81
N ILE A 50 1.05 -13.81 -0.59
CA ILE A 50 0.03 -14.05 0.43
C ILE A 50 -0.77 -15.32 0.13
N ALA A 51 -1.12 -15.54 -1.13
CA ALA A 51 -1.92 -16.67 -1.58
C ALA A 51 -1.21 -18.03 -1.40
N GLU A 52 0.13 -18.05 -1.29
CA GLU A 52 0.87 -19.26 -0.90
C GLU A 52 0.51 -19.73 0.52
N GLN A 53 0.10 -18.81 1.39
CA GLN A 53 -0.31 -19.10 2.77
C GLN A 53 -1.83 -19.15 2.93
N ASP A 54 -2.54 -18.17 2.38
CA ASP A 54 -4.01 -18.10 2.43
C ASP A 54 -4.58 -17.24 1.29
N GLN A 55 -5.42 -17.83 0.45
CA GLN A 55 -6.02 -17.16 -0.71
C GLN A 55 -7.04 -16.08 -0.31
N ASN A 56 -7.81 -16.29 0.76
CA ASN A 56 -8.81 -15.31 1.20
C ASN A 56 -8.13 -14.06 1.75
N VAL A 57 -7.03 -14.24 2.49
CA VAL A 57 -6.20 -13.14 2.96
C VAL A 57 -5.56 -12.38 1.79
N ALA A 58 -5.18 -13.06 0.70
CA ALA A 58 -4.68 -12.39 -0.51
C ALA A 58 -5.75 -11.52 -1.19
N HIS A 59 -7.01 -11.98 -1.20
CA HIS A 59 -8.13 -11.17 -1.70
C HIS A 59 -8.37 -9.95 -0.82
N LEU A 60 -8.41 -10.13 0.50
CA LEU A 60 -8.51 -9.03 1.46
C LEU A 60 -7.39 -8.00 1.24
N PHE A 61 -6.16 -8.45 1.03
CA PHE A 61 -5.04 -7.55 0.76
C PHE A 61 -5.30 -6.66 -0.47
N MET A 62 -5.80 -7.23 -1.57
CA MET A 62 -6.11 -6.44 -2.78
C MET A 62 -7.22 -5.41 -2.54
N ASP A 63 -8.24 -5.76 -1.76
CA ASP A 63 -9.31 -4.83 -1.38
C ASP A 63 -8.74 -3.66 -0.54
N LEU A 64 -7.88 -3.96 0.43
CA LEU A 64 -7.23 -2.95 1.26
C LEU A 64 -6.24 -2.07 0.47
N VAL A 65 -5.53 -2.63 -0.52
CA VAL A 65 -4.71 -1.84 -1.44
C VAL A 65 -5.56 -0.85 -2.23
N PHE A 66 -6.75 -1.26 -2.67
CA PHE A 66 -7.68 -0.35 -3.34
C PHE A 66 -8.16 0.77 -2.41
N ASP A 67 -8.45 0.46 -1.15
CA ASP A 67 -8.77 1.48 -0.14
C ASP A 67 -7.61 2.46 0.06
N VAL A 68 -6.36 1.98 0.11
CA VAL A 68 -5.17 2.83 0.17
C VAL A 68 -5.11 3.78 -1.03
N ILE A 69 -5.29 3.28 -2.26
CA ILE A 69 -5.31 4.13 -3.47
C ILE A 69 -6.36 5.23 -3.32
N CYS A 70 -7.57 4.87 -2.90
CA CYS A 70 -8.67 5.82 -2.74
C CYS A 70 -8.39 6.87 -1.67
N VAL A 71 -7.84 6.46 -0.52
CA VAL A 71 -7.46 7.38 0.56
C VAL A 71 -6.42 8.38 0.06
N PHE A 72 -5.32 7.92 -0.55
CA PHE A 72 -4.28 8.81 -1.07
C PHE A 72 -4.79 9.76 -2.16
N GLU A 73 -5.56 9.26 -3.13
CA GLU A 73 -6.13 10.13 -4.17
C GLU A 73 -7.09 11.18 -3.58
N LYS A 74 -7.87 10.80 -2.57
CA LYS A 74 -8.85 11.70 -1.95
C LYS A 74 -8.21 12.77 -1.07
N THR A 75 -7.15 12.42 -0.32
CA THR A 75 -6.51 13.32 0.64
C THR A 75 -5.39 14.15 0.02
N SER A 76 -4.67 13.59 -0.94
CA SER A 76 -3.41 14.15 -1.45
C SER A 76 -3.46 14.48 -2.94
N GLY A 77 -4.60 14.19 -3.59
CA GLY A 77 -4.80 14.39 -5.03
C GLY A 77 -4.21 13.26 -5.87
N THR A 78 -4.26 13.41 -7.18
CA THR A 78 -3.81 12.38 -8.12
C THR A 78 -2.37 11.95 -7.84
N LEU A 79 -2.15 10.63 -7.85
CA LEU A 79 -0.82 10.06 -7.71
C LEU A 79 0.09 10.59 -8.83
N PRO A 80 1.32 11.05 -8.52
CA PRO A 80 2.32 11.36 -9.54
C PRO A 80 2.54 10.16 -10.46
N SER A 81 2.95 10.39 -11.70
CA SER A 81 3.19 9.31 -12.66
C SER A 81 4.59 8.74 -12.52
N GLN A 82 4.75 7.45 -12.81
CA GLN A 82 6.03 6.77 -12.78
C GLN A 82 7.05 7.44 -13.72
N GLN A 83 6.58 7.96 -14.85
CA GLN A 83 7.41 8.68 -15.82
C GLN A 83 8.05 9.94 -15.21
N THR A 84 7.34 10.64 -14.31
CA THR A 84 7.88 11.83 -13.65
C THR A 84 8.88 11.55 -12.54
N LEU A 85 8.84 10.37 -11.92
CA LEU A 85 9.74 9.99 -10.81
C LEU A 85 11.12 9.50 -11.28
N GLY A 86 11.20 8.99 -12.50
CA GLY A 86 12.44 8.50 -13.11
C GLY A 86 12.88 7.12 -12.61
N MET A 87 13.82 6.50 -13.33
CA MET A 87 14.26 5.13 -13.07
C MET A 87 15.05 4.96 -11.77
N ALA A 88 15.76 5.99 -11.31
CA ALA A 88 16.55 5.92 -10.09
C ALA A 88 15.67 5.68 -8.84
N TRP A 89 14.55 6.40 -8.74
CA TRP A 89 13.58 6.22 -7.66
C TRP A 89 12.99 4.80 -7.67
N LEU A 90 12.64 4.29 -8.85
CA LEU A 90 12.11 2.92 -9.00
C LEU A 90 13.12 1.86 -8.54
N GLN A 91 14.39 2.00 -8.93
CA GLN A 91 15.44 1.06 -8.53
C GLN A 91 15.69 1.07 -7.02
N GLU A 92 15.69 2.27 -6.41
CA GLU A 92 15.81 2.42 -4.97
C GLU A 92 14.65 1.74 -4.24
N LYS A 93 13.39 2.00 -4.65
CA LYS A 93 12.23 1.38 -4.00
C LYS A 93 12.16 -0.12 -4.24
N ALA A 94 12.54 -0.61 -5.42
CA ALA A 94 12.62 -2.04 -5.69
C ALA A 94 13.62 -2.74 -4.75
N ALA A 95 14.79 -2.13 -4.50
CA ALA A 95 15.77 -2.68 -3.58
C ALA A 95 15.27 -2.70 -2.12
N LEU A 96 14.54 -1.67 -1.68
CA LEU A 96 13.93 -1.63 -0.35
C LEU A 96 12.85 -2.71 -0.19
N VAL A 97 11.99 -2.88 -1.20
CA VAL A 97 10.97 -3.94 -1.20
C VAL A 97 11.61 -5.32 -1.16
N ASP A 98 12.65 -5.57 -1.95
CA ASP A 98 13.38 -6.85 -1.98
C ASP A 98 14.06 -7.15 -0.63
N ALA A 99 14.65 -6.14 0.00
CA ALA A 99 15.26 -6.27 1.32
C ALA A 99 14.22 -6.58 2.41
N GLU A 100 13.06 -5.90 2.39
CA GLU A 100 11.96 -6.16 3.32
C GLU A 100 11.38 -7.56 3.12
N MET A 101 11.16 -7.99 1.86
CA MET A 101 10.72 -9.35 1.55
C MET A 101 11.70 -10.40 2.07
N THR A 102 13.00 -10.19 1.84
CA THR A 102 14.06 -11.09 2.31
C THR A 102 14.09 -11.17 3.84
N ALA A 103 13.95 -10.04 4.53
CA ALA A 103 13.89 -9.99 5.99
C ALA A 103 12.66 -10.75 6.53
N MET A 104 11.49 -10.54 5.91
CA MET A 104 10.25 -11.23 6.26
C MET A 104 10.36 -12.74 6.07
N MET A 105 10.87 -13.21 4.92
CA MET A 105 11.09 -14.64 4.65
C MET A 105 12.11 -15.27 5.60
N SER A 106 13.05 -14.48 6.12
CA SER A 106 14.04 -14.91 7.13
C SER A 106 13.48 -14.93 8.55
N GLY A 107 12.20 -14.60 8.76
CA GLY A 107 11.54 -14.59 10.06
C GLY A 107 11.92 -13.41 10.96
N LYS A 108 12.52 -12.35 10.41
CA LYS A 108 12.85 -11.15 11.19
C LYS A 108 11.57 -10.39 11.58
N PRO A 109 11.51 -9.81 12.80
CA PRO A 109 10.36 -9.03 13.23
C PRO A 109 10.24 -7.74 12.42
N HIS A 110 9.00 -7.32 12.18
CA HIS A 110 8.65 -6.11 11.42
C HIS A 110 9.23 -4.81 12.02
N SER A 111 9.55 -4.80 13.32
CA SER A 111 10.23 -3.67 13.98
C SER A 111 11.63 -3.37 13.42
N GLU A 112 12.17 -4.23 12.57
CA GLU A 112 13.43 -4.05 11.83
C GLU A 112 13.19 -3.72 10.35
N SER A 113 12.07 -3.07 10.02
CA SER A 113 11.77 -2.70 8.64
C SER A 113 12.89 -1.85 8.04
N VAL A 114 13.17 -2.09 6.75
CA VAL A 114 14.17 -1.35 5.99
C VAL A 114 13.67 0.07 5.63
N PHE A 115 12.38 0.32 5.82
CA PHE A 115 11.82 1.67 5.72
C PHE A 115 12.20 2.48 6.97
N GLU A 116 13.02 3.52 6.79
CA GLU A 116 13.52 4.37 7.89
C GLU A 116 12.43 5.23 8.56
N THR A 117 11.24 5.31 7.94
CA THR A 117 10.12 6.14 8.40
C THR A 117 8.86 5.31 8.59
N ASP A 118 8.16 5.58 9.69
CA ASP A 118 6.83 5.02 9.98
C ASP A 118 5.79 6.12 9.71
N GLU A 119 5.65 6.50 8.43
CA GLU A 119 4.68 7.52 7.99
C GLU A 119 3.28 6.92 7.88
N GLN A 120 2.24 7.73 8.11
CA GLN A 120 0.83 7.32 8.05
C GLN A 120 0.50 6.21 9.04
N LYS A 121 1.03 6.30 10.28
CA LYS A 121 0.76 5.35 11.36
C LYS A 121 -0.73 5.15 11.60
N GLY A 122 -1.52 6.22 11.51
CA GLY A 122 -2.97 6.17 11.67
C GLY A 122 -3.64 5.32 10.60
N LEU A 123 -3.21 5.46 9.34
CA LEU A 123 -3.71 4.63 8.23
C LEU A 123 -3.27 3.17 8.38
N VAL A 124 -2.00 2.92 8.72
CA VAL A 124 -1.48 1.57 8.93
C VAL A 124 -2.23 0.86 10.05
N GLN A 125 -2.41 1.53 11.20
CA GLN A 125 -3.15 0.98 12.33
C GLN A 125 -4.59 0.67 11.93
N PHE A 126 -5.26 1.58 11.23
CA PHE A 126 -6.62 1.35 10.75
C PHE A 126 -6.71 0.11 9.84
N LEU A 127 -5.78 -0.04 8.89
CA LEU A 127 -5.78 -1.20 7.99
C LEU A 127 -5.46 -2.49 8.73
N HIS A 128 -4.58 -2.45 9.74
CA HIS A 128 -4.32 -3.59 10.62
C HIS A 128 -5.55 -3.98 11.44
N ASP A 129 -6.33 -3.00 11.93
CA ASP A 129 -7.57 -3.26 12.63
C ASP A 129 -8.62 -3.90 11.70
N CYS A 130 -8.72 -3.46 10.43
CA CYS A 130 -9.57 -4.10 9.43
C CYS A 130 -9.16 -5.55 9.15
N ILE A 131 -7.85 -5.83 9.11
CA ILE A 131 -7.34 -7.19 8.99
C ILE A 131 -7.75 -8.03 10.21
N ASP A 132 -7.57 -7.50 11.42
CA ASP A 132 -7.90 -8.22 12.65
C ASP A 132 -9.41 -8.49 12.78
N GLU A 133 -10.26 -7.53 12.37
CA GLU A 133 -11.71 -7.71 12.32
C GLU A 133 -12.11 -8.82 11.34
N TYR A 134 -11.55 -8.84 10.12
CA TYR A 134 -11.80 -9.89 9.14
C TYR A 134 -11.36 -11.27 9.67
N LEU A 135 -10.17 -11.35 10.27
CA LEU A 135 -9.59 -12.60 10.78
C LEU A 135 -10.30 -13.14 12.02
N ALA A 136 -11.01 -12.29 12.78
CA ALA A 136 -11.85 -12.75 13.88
C ALA A 136 -12.98 -13.67 13.38
N GLU A 137 -13.48 -13.43 12.17
CA GLU A 137 -14.50 -14.25 11.50
C GLU A 137 -13.90 -15.32 10.58
N HIS A 138 -12.71 -15.06 10.02
CA HIS A 138 -12.03 -15.91 9.04
C HIS A 138 -10.59 -16.21 9.50
N PRO A 139 -10.37 -17.13 10.46
CA PRO A 139 -9.03 -17.38 10.99
C PRO A 139 -8.07 -17.88 9.90
N ALA A 140 -6.87 -17.30 9.87
CA ALA A 140 -5.79 -17.66 8.94
C ALA A 140 -4.51 -18.06 9.69
N PRO A 141 -3.57 -18.77 9.04
CA PRO A 141 -2.27 -19.10 9.63
C PRO A 141 -1.51 -17.84 10.08
N GLY A 142 -0.81 -17.92 11.21
CA GLY A 142 -0.09 -16.76 11.77
C GLY A 142 0.94 -16.13 10.82
N ASP A 143 1.54 -16.92 9.93
CA ASP A 143 2.45 -16.40 8.91
C ASP A 143 1.71 -15.63 7.79
N ALA A 144 0.49 -16.05 7.42
CA ALA A 144 -0.37 -15.28 6.51
C ALA A 144 -0.75 -13.93 7.13
N VAL A 145 -1.12 -13.93 8.41
CA VAL A 145 -1.46 -12.71 9.17
C VAL A 145 -0.27 -11.76 9.26
N ARG A 146 0.92 -12.28 9.56
CA ARG A 146 2.16 -11.48 9.58
C ARG A 146 2.43 -10.87 8.20
N MET A 147 2.32 -11.68 7.16
CA MET A 147 2.64 -11.25 5.80
C MET A 147 1.69 -10.17 5.28
N ILE A 148 0.38 -10.31 5.46
CA ILE A 148 -0.55 -9.26 5.03
C ILE A 148 -0.30 -7.94 5.77
N LYS A 149 -0.07 -7.97 7.09
CA LYS A 149 0.20 -6.76 7.88
C LYS A 149 1.50 -6.07 7.44
N THR A 150 2.56 -6.84 7.19
CA THR A 150 3.83 -6.31 6.65
C THR A 150 3.64 -5.72 5.26
N LEU A 151 2.99 -6.45 4.34
CA LEU A 151 2.82 -5.97 2.95
C LEU A 151 1.89 -4.75 2.87
N ILE A 152 0.91 -4.62 3.77
CA ILE A 152 0.11 -3.39 3.91
C ILE A 152 0.96 -2.23 4.38
N PHE A 153 1.80 -2.42 5.39
CA PHE A 153 2.73 -1.37 5.82
C PHE A 153 3.62 -0.93 4.65
N VAL A 154 4.25 -1.89 3.95
CA VAL A 154 5.11 -1.61 2.79
C VAL A 154 4.34 -0.84 1.72
N THR A 155 3.11 -1.24 1.44
CA THR A 155 2.23 -0.54 0.49
C THR A 155 2.05 0.92 0.88
N VAL A 156 1.69 1.20 2.13
CA VAL A 156 1.52 2.58 2.62
C VAL A 156 2.82 3.37 2.50
N GLN A 157 3.97 2.80 2.88
CA GLN A 157 5.27 3.48 2.77
C GLN A 157 5.66 3.76 1.32
N LEU A 158 5.32 2.88 0.37
CA LEU A 158 5.55 3.11 -1.06
C LEU A 158 4.74 4.30 -1.57
N PHE A 159 3.48 4.45 -1.14
CA PHE A 159 2.65 5.59 -1.49
C PHE A 159 3.16 6.91 -0.87
N CYS A 160 3.58 6.88 0.40
CA CYS A 160 4.23 8.02 1.04
C CYS A 160 5.48 8.47 0.26
N SER A 161 6.36 7.52 -0.05
CA SER A 161 7.60 7.82 -0.77
C SER A 161 7.34 8.34 -2.19
N LEU A 162 6.28 7.87 -2.83
CA LEU A 162 5.85 8.31 -4.16
C LEU A 162 5.38 9.79 -4.12
N HIS A 163 4.62 10.19 -3.10
CA HIS A 163 4.22 11.58 -2.92
C HIS A 163 5.39 12.51 -2.55
N ASP A 164 6.33 12.04 -1.73
CA ASP A 164 7.49 12.83 -1.34
C ASP A 164 8.45 13.09 -2.50
N ALA A 165 8.69 12.08 -3.35
CA ALA A 165 9.51 12.24 -4.54
C ALA A 165 8.90 13.24 -5.53
N ALA A 166 7.57 13.26 -5.67
CA ALA A 166 6.88 14.26 -6.47
C ALA A 166 6.91 15.67 -5.85
N GLY A 167 6.89 15.78 -4.52
CA GLY A 167 7.10 17.03 -3.81
C GLY A 167 8.51 17.61 -4.05
N ALA A 168 9.54 16.77 -3.95
CA ALA A 168 10.93 17.16 -4.16
C ALA A 168 11.24 17.58 -5.62
N SER A 169 10.60 16.93 -6.59
CA SER A 169 10.72 17.27 -8.01
C SER A 169 10.19 18.69 -8.33
N LYS A 170 9.16 19.16 -7.62
CA LYS A 170 8.57 20.51 -7.82
C LYS A 170 9.44 21.65 -7.29
N THR A 171 10.36 21.38 -6.37
CA THR A 171 11.26 22.40 -5.78
C THR A 171 12.55 22.65 -6.58
N LEU A 172 12.79 21.91 -7.66
CA LEU A 172 14.01 21.99 -8.49
C LEU A 172 13.81 22.74 -9.82
N HIS A 173 12.67 23.39 -10.02
CA HIS A 173 12.35 24.24 -11.18
C HIS A 173 11.94 25.65 -10.74
#